data_AF-A0A811UCB7-F1
#
_entry.id   AF-A0A811UCB7-F1
#
_cell.length_a   1.000
_cell.length_b   1.000
_cell.length_c   1.000
_cell.angle_alpha   90.00
_cell.angle_beta   90.00
_cell.angle_gamma   90.00
#
_symmetry.space_group_name_H-M   'P 1'
#
loop_
_entity.id
_entity.type
_entity.pdbx_description
1 polymer ?
#
loop_
_entity_poly.entity_id
_entity_poly.type
_entity_poly.pdbx_seq_one_letter_code
_entity_poly.pdbx_strand_id
1 'polypeptide(L)'
;MEIFLDSVDLSEIEELKEVIDGITTNPSLIAKSGRKDEYEGLISEICSVIKGPVSVEVVADNHEEMIKEGLKLAKIARIMETDIVVIGAGPVGIFTAFQAGMLDMRCHIMDILNQAGGQCAALYPEKSIYDIPGYPVITAQRLIEQLMEQALPFGPVYHLSQMVEKISSNENQSFTVVTSIGTEVKCKAVIIAAGNGIFEPNRPPLSGILEYENKSVFYSVNKISDFQDKTIVIAGGGDSAADWTIELSRVAKRIYVIHRRKEFRCTPETKIN
;
A
#
# COMPACT_ATOMS: atom_id res chain seq x y z
N MET A 1 -3.62 -37.93 2.43
CA MET A 1 -3.39 -38.16 1.00
C MET A 1 -4.03 -36.98 0.33
N GLU A 2 -3.26 -36.17 -0.40
CA GLU A 2 -3.82 -35.01 -1.09
C GLU A 2 -4.40 -35.47 -2.45
N ILE A 3 -5.62 -35.03 -2.76
CA ILE A 3 -6.36 -35.39 -3.96
C ILE A 3 -6.47 -34.15 -4.84
N PHE A 4 -5.81 -34.16 -5.98
CA PHE A 4 -5.91 -33.08 -6.97
C PHE A 4 -6.77 -33.51 -8.15
N LEU A 5 -7.65 -32.62 -8.59
CA LEU A 5 -8.44 -32.82 -9.80
C LEU A 5 -7.78 -32.12 -10.98
N ASP A 6 -7.58 -32.87 -12.07
CA ASP A 6 -7.09 -32.35 -13.34
C ASP A 6 -8.26 -31.94 -14.23
N SER A 7 -8.82 -30.75 -13.99
CA SER A 7 -10.02 -30.28 -14.69
C SER A 7 -10.09 -28.76 -14.79
N VAL A 8 -10.92 -28.32 -15.74
CA VAL A 8 -11.34 -26.92 -15.93
C VAL A 8 -12.87 -26.79 -16.00
N ASP A 9 -13.60 -27.89 -15.81
CA ASP A 9 -15.05 -27.90 -15.79
C ASP A 9 -15.55 -27.45 -14.42
N LEU A 10 -16.13 -26.25 -14.37
CA LEU A 10 -16.60 -25.67 -13.11
C LEU A 10 -17.72 -26.48 -12.46
N SER A 11 -18.54 -27.21 -13.24
CA SER A 11 -19.60 -28.04 -12.67
C SER A 11 -19.02 -29.25 -11.93
N GLU A 12 -18.03 -29.90 -12.51
CA GLU A 12 -17.30 -31.02 -11.90
C GLU A 12 -16.52 -30.56 -10.66
N ILE A 13 -15.82 -29.42 -10.77
CA ILE A 13 -15.06 -28.84 -9.66
C ILE A 13 -15.99 -28.50 -8.48
N GLU A 14 -17.17 -27.91 -8.74
CA GLU A 14 -18.14 -27.55 -7.71
C GLU A 14 -18.73 -28.78 -7.00
N GLU A 15 -18.99 -29.88 -7.73
CA GLU A 15 -19.47 -31.14 -7.17
C GLU A 15 -18.43 -31.81 -6.27
N LEU A 16 -17.14 -31.69 -6.60
CA LEU A 16 -16.05 -32.40 -5.93
C LEU A 16 -15.26 -31.55 -4.93
N LYS A 17 -15.55 -30.25 -4.80
CA LYS A 17 -14.78 -29.29 -3.98
C LYS A 17 -14.58 -29.66 -2.51
N GLU A 18 -15.48 -30.48 -1.94
CA GLU A 18 -15.39 -30.94 -0.54
C GLU A 18 -14.50 -32.19 -0.37
N VAL A 19 -14.07 -32.81 -1.47
CA VAL A 19 -13.31 -34.06 -1.50
C VAL A 19 -11.90 -33.88 -2.10
N ILE A 20 -11.67 -32.80 -2.85
CA ILE A 20 -10.41 -32.48 -3.52
C ILE A 20 -9.67 -31.36 -2.79
N ASP A 21 -8.34 -31.48 -2.70
CA ASP A 21 -7.45 -30.56 -2.01
C ASP A 21 -6.93 -29.44 -2.93
N GLY A 22 -7.11 -29.55 -4.24
CA GLY A 22 -6.66 -28.55 -5.20
C GLY A 22 -6.94 -28.93 -6.64
N ILE A 23 -6.61 -28.00 -7.54
CA ILE A 23 -6.77 -28.16 -8.98
C ILE A 23 -5.40 -28.13 -9.64
N THR A 24 -5.20 -29.04 -10.58
CA THR A 24 -4.14 -28.93 -11.60
C THR A 24 -4.81 -28.75 -12.94
N THR A 25 -4.21 -27.96 -13.83
CA THR A 25 -4.70 -27.88 -15.20
C THR A 25 -3.56 -27.54 -16.15
N ASN A 26 -3.74 -27.91 -17.42
CA ASN A 26 -2.79 -27.69 -18.48
C ASN A 26 -3.46 -26.94 -19.66
N PRO A 27 -2.67 -26.37 -20.59
CA PRO A 27 -3.21 -25.56 -21.68
C PRO A 27 -4.13 -26.35 -22.61
N SER A 28 -3.97 -27.68 -22.69
CA SER A 28 -4.79 -28.52 -23.55
C SER A 28 -6.22 -28.67 -23.01
N LEU A 29 -6.40 -28.77 -21.69
CA LEU A 29 -7.72 -28.79 -21.07
C LEU A 29 -8.45 -27.45 -21.25
N ILE A 30 -7.72 -26.34 -21.09
CA ILE A 30 -8.25 -24.99 -21.30
C ILE A 30 -8.64 -24.76 -22.76
N ALA A 31 -7.85 -25.27 -23.72
CA ALA A 31 -8.23 -25.22 -25.13
C ALA A 31 -9.51 -26.01 -25.44
N LYS A 32 -9.69 -27.17 -24.78
CA LYS A 32 -10.87 -28.04 -24.94
C LYS A 32 -12.14 -27.49 -24.31
N SER A 33 -12.04 -26.60 -23.32
CA SER A 33 -13.22 -25.94 -22.72
C SER A 33 -13.89 -24.92 -23.66
N GLY A 34 -13.26 -24.58 -24.78
CA GLY A 34 -13.75 -23.55 -25.70
C GLY A 34 -13.46 -22.12 -25.25
N ARG A 35 -12.79 -21.93 -24.10
CA ARG A 35 -12.47 -20.62 -23.49
C ARG A 35 -10.99 -20.24 -23.64
N LYS A 36 -10.37 -20.65 -24.74
CA LYS A 36 -8.93 -20.39 -25.00
C LYS A 36 -8.54 -18.91 -24.93
N ASP A 37 -9.45 -18.01 -25.30
CA ASP A 37 -9.24 -16.56 -25.33
C ASP A 37 -9.56 -15.88 -23.97
N GLU A 38 -10.01 -16.67 -22.99
CA GLU A 38 -10.43 -16.25 -21.64
C GLU A 38 -9.64 -16.99 -20.54
N TYR A 39 -8.41 -17.39 -20.84
CA TYR A 39 -7.55 -18.19 -19.95
C TYR A 39 -7.51 -17.66 -18.51
N GLU A 40 -7.33 -16.34 -18.35
CA GLU A 40 -7.27 -15.69 -17.04
C GLU A 40 -8.62 -15.66 -16.31
N GLY A 41 -9.71 -15.45 -17.06
CA GLY A 41 -11.07 -15.46 -16.52
C GLY A 41 -11.43 -16.85 -15.99
N LEU A 42 -11.13 -17.90 -16.75
CA LEU A 42 -11.37 -19.29 -16.35
C LEU A 42 -10.58 -19.67 -15.10
N ILE A 43 -9.30 -19.31 -15.01
CA ILE A 43 -8.50 -19.55 -13.80
C ILE A 43 -9.08 -18.80 -12.60
N SER A 44 -9.52 -17.55 -12.78
CA SER A 44 -10.16 -16.78 -11.72
C SER A 44 -11.42 -17.45 -11.20
N GLU A 45 -12.23 -18.00 -12.10
CA GLU A 45 -13.45 -18.74 -11.74
C GLU A 45 -13.11 -20.01 -10.97
N ILE A 46 -12.14 -20.80 -11.43
CA ILE A 46 -11.65 -22.00 -10.73
C ILE A 46 -11.17 -21.64 -9.31
N CYS A 47 -10.35 -20.59 -9.17
CA CYS A 47 -9.84 -20.12 -7.87
C CYS A 47 -10.94 -19.60 -6.94
N SER A 48 -12.10 -19.20 -7.47
CA SER A 48 -13.24 -18.76 -6.67
C SER A 48 -14.06 -19.93 -6.11
N VAL A 49 -13.97 -21.10 -6.74
CA VAL A 49 -14.68 -22.32 -6.37
C VAL A 49 -13.88 -23.14 -5.36
N ILE A 50 -12.59 -23.37 -5.64
CA ILE A 50 -11.72 -24.20 -4.79
C ILE A 50 -10.90 -23.36 -3.82
N LYS A 51 -10.82 -23.79 -2.55
CA LYS A 51 -9.99 -23.13 -1.52
C LYS A 51 -8.52 -23.55 -1.57
N GLY A 52 -8.27 -24.69 -2.20
CA GLY A 52 -6.94 -25.29 -2.35
C GLY A 52 -6.10 -24.65 -3.45
N PRO A 53 -4.80 -25.01 -3.54
CA PRO A 53 -3.93 -24.54 -4.61
C PRO A 53 -4.50 -24.85 -6.00
N VAL A 54 -4.39 -23.86 -6.90
CA VAL A 54 -4.66 -24.00 -8.33
C VAL A 54 -3.33 -23.91 -9.06
N SER A 55 -2.87 -25.04 -9.59
CA SER A 55 -1.65 -25.14 -10.38
C SER A 55 -1.98 -25.04 -11.86
N VAL A 56 -1.39 -24.05 -12.52
CA VAL A 56 -1.58 -23.78 -13.95
C VAL A 56 -0.23 -23.71 -14.64
N GLU A 57 -0.17 -24.20 -15.87
CA GLU A 57 1.04 -24.16 -16.70
C GLU A 57 1.03 -22.93 -17.62
N VAL A 58 2.20 -22.31 -17.78
CA VAL A 58 2.42 -21.21 -18.73
C VAL A 58 2.53 -21.73 -20.17
N VAL A 59 2.12 -20.92 -21.14
CA VAL A 59 2.18 -21.28 -22.57
C VAL A 59 3.33 -20.61 -23.33
N ALA A 60 4.00 -19.64 -22.74
CA ALA A 60 5.18 -19.00 -23.33
C ALA A 60 6.30 -20.02 -23.64
N ASP A 61 7.02 -19.77 -24.73
CA ASP A 61 8.05 -20.64 -25.29
C ASP A 61 9.49 -20.24 -24.92
N ASN A 62 9.65 -19.17 -24.12
CA ASN A 62 10.94 -18.66 -23.68
C ASN A 62 10.91 -18.34 -22.18
N HIS A 63 12.06 -18.51 -21.52
CA HIS A 63 12.13 -18.45 -20.06
C HIS A 63 11.68 -17.09 -19.47
N GLU A 64 11.95 -15.98 -20.16
CA GLU A 64 11.64 -14.63 -19.68
C GLU A 64 10.13 -14.40 -19.66
N GLU A 65 9.46 -14.71 -20.77
CA GLU A 65 8.01 -14.59 -20.85
C GLU A 65 7.31 -15.66 -20.01
N MET A 66 7.87 -16.87 -19.85
CA MET A 66 7.34 -17.89 -18.92
C MET A 66 7.29 -17.37 -17.48
N ILE A 67 8.37 -16.74 -16.99
CA ILE A 67 8.40 -16.17 -15.63
C ILE A 67 7.38 -15.05 -15.48
N LYS A 68 7.29 -14.16 -16.48
CA LYS A 68 6.36 -13.03 -16.48
C LYS A 68 4.90 -13.48 -16.53
N GLU A 69 4.59 -14.48 -17.35
CA GLU A 69 3.27 -15.10 -17.44
C GLU A 69 2.92 -15.79 -16.12
N GLY A 70 3.83 -16.60 -15.56
CA GLY A 70 3.62 -17.25 -14.25
C GLY A 70 3.34 -16.26 -13.12
N LEU A 71 4.10 -15.16 -13.06
CA LEU A 71 3.85 -14.06 -12.12
C LEU A 71 2.53 -13.33 -12.37
N LYS A 72 2.02 -13.32 -13.59
CA LYS A 72 0.69 -12.77 -13.93
C LYS A 72 -0.41 -13.73 -13.45
N LEU A 73 -0.30 -15.02 -13.77
CA LEU A 73 -1.27 -16.05 -13.39
C LEU A 73 -1.36 -16.25 -11.87
N ALA A 74 -0.24 -16.18 -11.15
CA ALA A 74 -0.20 -16.24 -9.69
C ALA A 74 -1.00 -15.12 -9.01
N LYS A 75 -1.35 -14.03 -9.73
CA LYS A 75 -2.20 -12.94 -9.22
C LYS A 75 -3.69 -13.20 -9.42
N ILE A 76 -4.09 -14.23 -10.17
CA ILE A 76 -5.48 -14.45 -10.57
C ILE A 76 -6.32 -15.07 -9.45
N ALA A 77 -5.72 -15.86 -8.56
CA ALA A 77 -6.41 -16.49 -7.43
C ALA A 77 -6.97 -15.51 -6.37
N ARG A 78 -7.04 -14.22 -6.67
CA ARG A 78 -7.31 -13.15 -5.71
C ARG A 78 -8.81 -12.97 -5.44
N ILE A 79 -9.38 -13.98 -4.81
CA ILE A 79 -10.12 -13.72 -3.58
C ILE A 79 -9.16 -14.12 -2.45
N MET A 80 -8.43 -13.14 -1.93
CA MET A 80 -7.56 -13.43 -0.79
C MET A 80 -8.42 -13.41 0.49
N GLU A 81 -8.46 -14.52 1.22
CA GLU A 81 -9.07 -14.58 2.54
C GLU A 81 -8.03 -14.29 3.64
N THR A 82 -8.34 -13.31 4.48
CA THR A 82 -7.50 -12.91 5.63
C THR A 82 -8.37 -12.70 6.86
N ASP A 83 -7.78 -12.58 8.05
CA ASP A 83 -8.57 -12.25 9.24
C ASP A 83 -8.89 -10.74 9.25
N ILE A 84 -7.88 -9.91 8.97
CA ILE A 84 -7.99 -8.45 9.01
C ILE A 84 -7.51 -7.82 7.70
N VAL A 85 -8.25 -6.82 7.22
CA VAL A 85 -7.75 -5.83 6.25
C VAL A 85 -7.55 -4.49 6.96
N VAL A 86 -6.35 -3.93 6.85
CA VAL A 86 -6.00 -2.58 7.31
C VAL A 86 -5.98 -1.64 6.11
N ILE A 87 -6.78 -0.57 6.17
CA ILE A 87 -6.81 0.47 5.13
C ILE A 87 -5.89 1.61 5.57
N GLY A 88 -4.73 1.72 4.94
CA GLY A 88 -3.66 2.68 5.23
C GLY A 88 -2.40 1.98 5.74
N ALA A 89 -1.29 2.19 5.03
CA ALA A 89 0.05 1.69 5.33
C ALA A 89 0.91 2.74 6.05
N GLY A 90 0.29 3.67 6.79
CA GLY A 90 1.00 4.57 7.72
C GLY A 90 1.61 3.84 8.92
N PRO A 91 2.34 4.53 9.80
CA PRO A 91 2.98 3.91 10.98
C PRO A 91 1.97 3.14 11.85
N VAL A 92 0.77 3.70 12.04
CA VAL A 92 -0.32 3.06 12.79
C VAL A 92 -0.82 1.79 12.11
N GLY A 93 -0.96 1.80 10.78
CA GLY A 93 -1.42 0.64 10.02
C GLY A 93 -0.41 -0.52 10.05
N ILE A 94 0.88 -0.19 9.91
CA ILE A 94 1.97 -1.17 10.01
C ILE A 94 2.01 -1.78 11.41
N PHE A 95 1.95 -0.95 12.46
CA PHE A 95 1.96 -1.44 13.84
C PHE A 95 0.69 -2.26 14.18
N THR A 96 -0.44 -1.93 13.56
CA THR A 96 -1.67 -2.73 13.68
C THR A 96 -1.46 -4.14 13.15
N ALA A 97 -0.80 -4.28 11.99
CA ALA A 97 -0.51 -5.60 11.43
C ALA A 97 0.45 -6.42 12.31
N PHE A 98 1.43 -5.78 12.94
CA PHE A 98 2.26 -6.41 13.97
C PHE A 98 1.42 -6.92 15.15
N GLN A 99 0.53 -6.09 15.71
CA GLN A 99 -0.33 -6.49 16.83
C GLN A 99 -1.32 -7.60 16.44
N ALA A 100 -1.83 -7.59 15.21
CA ALA A 100 -2.66 -8.66 14.68
C ALA A 100 -1.87 -9.98 14.61
N GLY A 101 -0.65 -9.94 14.08
CA GLY A 101 0.23 -11.10 14.02
C GLY A 101 0.58 -11.66 15.40
N MET A 102 0.72 -10.81 16.42
CA MET A 102 0.94 -11.24 17.81
C MET A 102 -0.22 -12.04 18.42
N LEU A 103 -1.39 -11.98 17.79
CA LEU A 103 -2.60 -12.72 18.15
C LEU A 103 -2.91 -13.83 17.12
N ASP A 104 -1.91 -14.26 16.35
CA ASP A 104 -2.02 -15.28 15.28
C ASP A 104 -3.06 -14.95 14.19
N MET A 105 -3.32 -13.65 13.95
CA MET A 105 -4.22 -13.20 12.88
C MET A 105 -3.45 -12.79 11.62
N ARG A 106 -3.93 -13.23 10.46
CA ARG A 106 -3.38 -12.81 9.16
C ARG A 106 -3.90 -11.42 8.80
N CYS A 107 -3.03 -10.60 8.22
CA CYS A 107 -3.32 -9.21 7.91
C CYS A 107 -2.92 -8.84 6.48
N HIS A 108 -3.84 -8.20 5.77
CA HIS A 108 -3.57 -7.49 4.52
C HIS A 108 -3.61 -5.99 4.78
N ILE A 109 -2.66 -5.23 4.24
CA ILE A 109 -2.62 -3.77 4.34
C ILE A 109 -2.79 -3.18 2.95
N MET A 110 -3.69 -2.23 2.77
CA MET A 110 -3.97 -1.59 1.48
C MET A 110 -3.71 -0.09 1.55
N ASP A 111 -2.99 0.46 0.57
CA ASP A 111 -2.71 1.89 0.49
C ASP A 111 -2.62 2.36 -0.97
N ILE A 112 -3.06 3.60 -1.22
CA ILE A 112 -2.97 4.26 -2.52
C ILE A 112 -1.54 4.67 -2.86
N LEU A 113 -0.70 4.92 -1.85
CA LEU A 113 0.70 5.24 -2.06
C LEU A 113 1.46 4.01 -2.57
N ASN A 114 2.47 4.26 -3.40
CA ASN A 114 3.34 3.23 -3.96
C ASN A 114 4.38 2.69 -2.96
N GLN A 115 4.42 3.24 -1.75
CA GLN A 115 5.31 2.87 -0.67
C GLN A 115 4.57 2.87 0.66
N ALA A 116 5.01 2.02 1.59
CA ALA A 116 4.54 2.05 2.96
C ALA A 116 5.12 3.26 3.73
N GLY A 117 4.48 3.62 4.83
CA GLY A 117 4.91 4.66 5.76
C GLY A 117 4.00 5.89 5.82
N GLY A 118 3.00 5.99 4.93
CA GLY A 118 2.03 7.08 4.93
C GLY A 118 2.69 8.46 4.95
N GLN A 119 2.21 9.37 5.79
CA GLN A 119 2.73 10.73 5.90
C GLN A 119 4.22 10.79 6.24
N CYS A 120 4.71 9.88 7.10
CA CYS A 120 6.13 9.85 7.50
C CYS A 120 7.04 9.68 6.28
N ALA A 121 6.71 8.73 5.41
CA ALA A 121 7.53 8.44 4.24
C ALA A 121 7.24 9.36 3.05
N ALA A 122 5.99 9.85 2.91
CA ALA A 122 5.59 10.68 1.78
C ALA A 122 5.87 12.18 1.95
N LEU A 123 5.90 12.70 3.18
CA LEU A 123 5.92 14.15 3.42
C LEU A 123 7.20 14.65 4.08
N TYR A 124 7.78 13.87 4.99
CA TYR A 124 8.91 14.29 5.79
C TYR A 124 9.90 13.17 6.16
N PRO A 125 10.32 12.32 5.20
CA PRO A 125 11.14 11.14 5.50
C PRO A 125 12.44 11.44 6.25
N GLU A 126 13.09 12.58 5.95
CA GLU A 126 14.36 12.99 6.58
C GLU A 126 14.18 13.82 7.87
N LYS A 127 12.95 14.22 8.20
CA LYS A 127 12.70 15.05 9.39
C LYS A 127 12.86 14.22 10.66
N SER A 128 13.51 14.81 11.67
CA SER A 128 13.58 14.26 13.02
C SER A 128 12.26 14.38 13.76
N ILE A 129 11.87 13.30 14.44
CA ILE A 129 10.73 13.17 15.34
C ILE A 129 11.30 12.98 16.75
N TYR A 130 10.74 13.68 17.73
CA TYR A 130 11.30 13.80 19.08
C TYR A 130 10.38 13.23 20.17
N ASP A 131 9.17 12.82 19.80
CA ASP A 131 8.08 12.45 20.69
C ASP A 131 7.63 10.98 20.53
N ILE A 132 8.51 10.11 20.00
CA ILE A 132 8.28 8.66 19.96
C ILE A 132 8.88 8.01 21.22
N PRO A 133 8.08 7.34 22.06
CA PRO A 133 8.60 6.67 23.25
C PRO A 133 9.74 5.70 22.94
N GLY A 134 10.81 5.78 23.72
CA GLY A 134 12.02 4.97 23.53
C GLY A 134 13.05 5.55 22.55
N TYR A 135 12.68 6.61 21.80
CA TYR A 135 13.57 7.30 20.88
C TYR A 135 13.67 8.79 21.23
N PRO A 136 14.78 9.25 21.85
CA PRO A 136 15.00 10.69 22.07
C PRO A 136 14.95 11.50 20.77
N VAL A 137 15.41 10.90 19.66
CA VAL A 137 15.28 11.41 18.31
C VAL A 137 15.28 10.24 17.32
N ILE A 138 14.41 10.28 16.32
CA ILE A 138 14.38 9.31 15.20
C ILE A 138 13.88 10.00 13.94
N THR A 139 14.44 9.68 12.77
CA THR A 139 13.89 10.20 11.51
C THR A 139 12.60 9.46 11.13
N ALA A 140 11.70 10.15 10.42
CA ALA A 140 10.44 9.55 10.00
C ALA A 140 10.66 8.28 9.15
N GLN A 141 11.61 8.30 8.23
CA GLN A 141 11.98 7.14 7.43
C GLN A 141 12.47 5.97 8.30
N ARG A 142 13.35 6.24 9.27
CA ARG A 142 13.90 5.20 10.15
C ARG A 142 12.82 4.56 11.02
N LEU A 143 11.86 5.34 11.50
CA LEU A 143 10.72 4.83 12.24
C LEU A 143 9.91 3.82 11.40
N ILE A 144 9.63 4.14 10.13
CA ILE A 144 8.89 3.24 9.24
C ILE A 144 9.66 1.96 8.95
N GLU A 145 10.97 2.04 8.69
CA GLU A 145 11.82 0.87 8.49
C GLU A 145 11.77 -0.09 9.68
N GLN A 146 11.87 0.44 10.91
CA GLN A 146 11.80 -0.37 12.13
C GLN A 146 10.42 -0.97 12.37
N LEU A 147 9.34 -0.24 12.07
CA LEU A 147 7.98 -0.79 12.16
C LEU A 147 7.74 -1.91 11.16
N MET A 148 8.27 -1.78 9.93
CA MET A 148 8.19 -2.83 8.93
C MET A 148 9.04 -4.05 9.33
N GLU A 149 10.25 -3.85 9.84
CA GLU A 149 11.10 -4.91 10.39
C GLU A 149 10.41 -5.64 11.54
N GLN A 150 9.74 -4.89 12.43
CA GLN A 150 8.98 -5.45 13.55
C GLN A 150 7.78 -6.29 13.07
N ALA A 151 7.10 -5.88 12.00
CA ALA A 151 5.95 -6.60 11.45
C ALA A 151 6.35 -7.80 10.55
N LEU A 152 7.59 -7.80 10.02
CA LEU A 152 8.08 -8.79 9.05
C LEU A 152 7.89 -10.26 9.48
N PRO A 153 8.15 -10.68 10.74
CA PRO A 153 7.99 -12.07 11.17
C PRO A 153 6.56 -12.61 11.03
N PHE A 154 5.55 -11.72 10.99
CA PHE A 154 4.13 -12.10 10.88
C PHE A 154 3.62 -12.11 9.44
N GLY A 155 4.47 -11.77 8.46
CA GLY A 155 4.17 -11.84 7.04
C GLY A 155 2.94 -11.04 6.57
N PRO A 156 2.73 -9.78 6.97
CA PRO A 156 1.62 -8.99 6.45
C PRO A 156 1.75 -8.77 4.93
N VAL A 157 0.63 -8.85 4.21
CA VAL A 157 0.59 -8.67 2.75
C VAL A 157 0.25 -7.23 2.41
N TYR A 158 1.13 -6.54 1.68
CA TYR A 158 0.95 -5.16 1.27
C TYR A 158 0.37 -5.04 -0.15
N HIS A 159 -0.74 -4.31 -0.27
CA HIS A 159 -1.37 -3.90 -1.53
C HIS A 159 -1.18 -2.40 -1.71
N LEU A 160 -0.01 -2.01 -2.21
CA LEU A 160 0.36 -0.62 -2.48
C LEU A 160 -0.12 -0.20 -3.88
N SER A 161 -0.15 1.10 -4.14
CA SER A 161 -0.65 1.71 -5.38
C SER A 161 -2.12 1.35 -5.69
N GLN A 162 -2.92 1.11 -4.66
CA GLN A 162 -4.28 0.60 -4.77
C GLN A 162 -5.19 1.32 -3.78
N MET A 163 -6.16 2.09 -4.30
CA MET A 163 -7.13 2.76 -3.45
C MET A 163 -8.24 1.79 -3.08
N VAL A 164 -8.62 1.72 -1.80
CA VAL A 164 -9.85 1.01 -1.42
C VAL A 164 -11.07 1.85 -1.83
N GLU A 165 -11.94 1.28 -2.66
CA GLU A 165 -13.12 1.96 -3.20
C GLU A 165 -14.42 1.49 -2.55
N LYS A 166 -14.47 0.22 -2.13
CA LYS A 166 -15.69 -0.39 -1.62
C LYS A 166 -15.40 -1.37 -0.49
N ILE A 167 -16.25 -1.32 0.54
CA ILE A 167 -16.34 -2.32 1.59
C ILE A 167 -17.78 -2.81 1.59
N SER A 168 -17.98 -4.12 1.44
CA SER A 168 -19.31 -4.75 1.46
C SER A 168 -19.39 -5.73 2.63
N SER A 169 -20.47 -5.69 3.41
CA SER A 169 -20.76 -6.72 4.41
C SER A 169 -21.41 -7.93 3.76
N ASN A 170 -21.00 -9.13 4.14
CA ASN A 170 -21.53 -10.38 3.63
C ASN A 170 -22.38 -11.10 4.69
N GLU A 171 -23.15 -12.11 4.26
CA GLU A 171 -23.79 -13.07 5.15
C GLU A 171 -22.67 -13.82 5.90
N ASN A 172 -22.73 -13.91 7.24
CA ASN A 172 -21.69 -14.41 8.17
C ASN A 172 -20.72 -13.40 8.80
N GLN A 173 -21.08 -12.11 8.90
CA GLN A 173 -20.24 -11.09 9.59
C GLN A 173 -18.82 -10.96 9.00
N SER A 174 -18.68 -11.24 7.70
CA SER A 174 -17.45 -10.99 6.96
C SER A 174 -17.61 -9.78 6.06
N PHE A 175 -16.48 -9.27 5.57
CA PHE A 175 -16.39 -8.13 4.68
C PHE A 175 -15.63 -8.51 3.41
N THR A 176 -16.04 -7.92 2.29
CA THR A 176 -15.25 -7.89 1.06
C THR A 176 -14.77 -6.47 0.80
N VAL A 177 -13.46 -6.30 0.71
CA VAL A 177 -12.79 -5.02 0.41
C VAL A 177 -12.31 -5.05 -1.03
N VAL A 178 -12.71 -4.06 -1.82
CA VAL A 178 -12.41 -3.94 -3.26
C VAL A 178 -11.59 -2.69 -3.50
N THR A 179 -10.54 -2.82 -4.31
CA THR A 179 -9.65 -1.71 -4.68
C THR A 179 -9.92 -1.18 -6.09
N SER A 180 -9.35 -0.01 -6.40
CA SER A 180 -9.42 0.67 -7.69
C SER A 180 -8.84 -0.09 -8.88
N ILE A 181 -8.08 -1.17 -8.64
CA ILE A 181 -7.55 -2.04 -9.70
C ILE A 181 -8.27 -3.39 -9.77
N GLY A 182 -9.38 -3.55 -9.03
CA GLY A 182 -10.16 -4.78 -8.99
C GLY A 182 -9.63 -5.86 -8.04
N THR A 183 -8.59 -5.58 -7.24
CA THR A 183 -8.19 -6.54 -6.18
C THR A 183 -9.30 -6.66 -5.15
N GLU A 184 -9.71 -7.90 -4.88
CA GLU A 184 -10.73 -8.22 -3.86
C GLU A 184 -10.13 -9.05 -2.71
N VAL A 185 -10.43 -8.65 -1.48
CA VAL A 185 -9.99 -9.35 -0.27
C VAL A 185 -11.17 -9.56 0.66
N LYS A 186 -11.42 -10.83 1.02
CA LYS A 186 -12.41 -11.22 2.02
C LYS A 186 -11.75 -11.23 3.39
N CYS A 187 -12.42 -10.66 4.39
CA CYS A 187 -11.91 -10.60 5.75
C CYS A 187 -13.00 -10.66 6.80
N LYS A 188 -12.63 -10.93 8.06
CA LYS A 188 -13.55 -10.92 9.20
C LYS A 188 -13.69 -9.53 9.81
N ALA A 189 -12.65 -8.71 9.71
CA ALA A 189 -12.65 -7.34 10.21
C ALA A 189 -11.89 -6.39 9.28
N VAL A 190 -12.34 -5.13 9.25
CA VAL A 190 -11.66 -4.03 8.57
C VAL A 190 -11.23 -3.00 9.60
N ILE A 191 -9.95 -2.61 9.58
CA ILE A 191 -9.40 -1.53 10.41
C ILE A 191 -9.06 -0.35 9.50
N ILE A 192 -9.60 0.82 9.80
CA ILE A 192 -9.34 2.04 9.04
C ILE A 192 -8.20 2.82 9.71
N ALA A 193 -7.03 2.81 9.08
CA ALA A 193 -5.83 3.55 9.45
C ALA A 193 -5.43 4.57 8.37
N ALA A 194 -6.42 5.14 7.66
CA ALA A 194 -6.23 5.98 6.47
C ALA A 194 -5.64 7.37 6.74
N GLY A 195 -5.38 7.72 8.01
CA GLY A 195 -4.88 9.05 8.40
C GLY A 195 -5.85 10.16 7.97
N ASN A 196 -5.34 11.16 7.23
CA ASN A 196 -6.14 12.28 6.72
C ASN A 196 -6.87 11.94 5.39
N GLY A 197 -6.86 10.67 4.97
CA GLY A 197 -7.39 10.23 3.69
C GLY A 197 -6.41 10.47 2.53
N ILE A 198 -6.96 10.55 1.33
CA ILE A 198 -6.19 10.74 0.09
C ILE A 198 -5.53 12.12 0.13
N PHE A 199 -4.19 12.12 0.10
CA PHE A 199 -3.40 13.31 0.29
C PHE A 199 -3.35 14.13 -1.01
N GLU A 200 -4.15 15.19 -1.09
CA GLU A 200 -3.97 16.23 -2.10
C GLU A 200 -3.28 17.45 -1.47
N PRO A 201 -2.21 17.99 -2.12
CA PRO A 201 -1.61 19.23 -1.65
C PRO A 201 -2.63 20.37 -1.66
N ASN A 202 -2.72 21.11 -0.56
CA ASN A 202 -3.51 22.34 -0.51
C ASN A 202 -2.85 23.42 -1.39
N ARG A 203 -3.25 23.48 -2.66
CA ARG A 203 -2.64 24.37 -3.65
C ARG A 203 -2.98 25.83 -3.35
N PRO A 204 -1.98 26.74 -3.27
CA PRO A 204 -2.27 28.16 -3.17
C PRO A 204 -2.94 28.65 -4.48
N PRO A 205 -3.83 29.66 -4.40
CA PRO A 205 -4.60 30.14 -5.54
C PRO A 205 -3.75 31.02 -6.46
N LEU A 206 -2.74 30.42 -7.11
CA LEU A 206 -1.81 31.08 -8.03
C LEU A 206 -2.04 30.56 -9.45
N SER A 207 -2.30 31.47 -10.39
CA SER A 207 -2.44 31.14 -11.80
C SER A 207 -1.13 30.55 -12.36
N GLY A 208 -1.22 29.42 -13.05
CA GLY A 208 -0.08 28.76 -13.69
C GLY A 208 0.79 27.89 -12.77
N ILE A 209 0.41 27.68 -11.51
CA ILE A 209 1.24 26.94 -10.54
C ILE A 209 1.59 25.52 -10.98
N LEU A 210 0.69 24.84 -11.71
CA LEU A 210 0.88 23.48 -12.21
C LEU A 210 2.13 23.35 -13.11
N GLU A 211 2.53 24.42 -13.80
CA GLU A 211 3.71 24.41 -14.67
C GLU A 211 5.03 24.27 -13.88
N TYR A 212 5.00 24.64 -12.60
CA TYR A 212 6.12 24.67 -11.68
C TYR A 212 6.11 23.52 -10.65
N GLU A 213 4.99 22.81 -10.49
CA GLU A 213 4.90 21.65 -9.61
C GLU A 213 5.94 20.59 -10.00
N ASN A 214 6.60 20.00 -9.01
CA ASN A 214 7.71 19.03 -9.16
C ASN A 214 8.98 19.58 -9.86
N LYS A 215 9.04 20.88 -10.17
CA LYS A 215 10.22 21.55 -10.74
C LYS A 215 10.83 22.57 -9.79
N SER A 216 9.99 23.48 -9.30
CA SER A 216 10.38 24.55 -8.38
C SER A 216 9.33 24.85 -7.31
N VAL A 217 8.12 24.28 -7.44
CA VAL A 217 7.09 24.27 -6.41
C VAL A 217 7.00 22.85 -5.86
N PHE A 218 7.20 22.74 -4.55
CA PHE A 218 7.19 21.48 -3.81
C PHE A 218 6.25 21.61 -2.62
N TYR A 219 5.45 20.57 -2.38
CA TYR A 219 4.51 20.50 -1.25
C TYR A 219 5.01 19.61 -0.11
N SER A 220 6.10 18.87 -0.35
CA SER A 220 6.84 18.07 0.61
C SER A 220 8.34 18.20 0.35
N VAL A 221 9.15 17.83 1.33
CA VAL A 221 10.61 17.79 1.21
C VAL A 221 11.02 16.33 1.35
N ASN A 222 11.38 15.72 0.22
CA ASN A 222 11.82 14.32 0.17
C ASN A 222 13.29 14.18 0.54
N LYS A 223 14.14 15.08 0.04
CA LYS A 223 15.58 15.13 0.31
C LYS A 223 16.01 16.54 0.64
N ILE A 224 16.65 16.73 1.78
CA ILE A 224 17.16 18.03 2.23
C ILE A 224 18.28 18.51 1.29
N SER A 225 19.10 17.61 0.74
CA SER A 225 20.20 17.93 -0.16
C SER A 225 19.77 18.63 -1.45
N ASP A 226 18.54 18.41 -1.92
CA ASP A 226 18.02 19.05 -3.14
C ASP A 226 17.94 20.59 -3.01
N PHE A 227 17.95 21.06 -1.75
CA PHE A 227 17.87 22.45 -1.37
C PHE A 227 19.23 23.08 -1.00
N GLN A 228 20.33 22.33 -1.12
CA GLN A 228 21.68 22.79 -0.82
C GLN A 228 22.05 24.04 -1.65
N ASP A 229 22.53 25.09 -0.96
CA ASP A 229 22.95 26.36 -1.54
C ASP A 229 21.87 27.09 -2.39
N LYS A 230 20.60 26.69 -2.25
CA LYS A 230 19.47 27.33 -2.93
C LYS A 230 18.91 28.49 -2.13
N THR A 231 18.27 29.42 -2.85
CA THR A 231 17.37 30.41 -2.24
C THR A 231 15.97 29.83 -2.24
N ILE A 232 15.35 29.71 -1.07
CA ILE A 232 14.08 29.00 -0.85
C ILE A 232 13.03 29.99 -0.34
N VAL A 233 11.79 29.82 -0.81
CA VAL A 233 10.62 30.50 -0.26
C VAL A 233 9.70 29.44 0.36
N ILE A 234 9.38 29.58 1.64
CA ILE A 234 8.43 28.72 2.36
C ILE A 234 7.15 29.52 2.57
N ALA A 235 6.03 29.04 2.03
CA ALA A 235 4.72 29.66 2.19
C ALA A 235 3.91 28.91 3.25
N GLY A 236 3.72 29.52 4.42
CA GLY A 236 2.97 28.91 5.52
C GLY A 236 3.33 29.47 6.89
N GLY A 237 2.51 29.16 7.89
CA GLY A 237 2.74 29.62 9.27
C GLY A 237 2.25 28.66 10.34
N GLY A 238 2.12 27.37 10.00
CA GLY A 238 1.89 26.29 10.98
C GLY A 238 3.20 25.54 11.30
N ASP A 239 3.12 24.46 12.08
CA ASP A 239 4.28 23.67 12.52
C ASP A 239 5.16 23.22 11.35
N SER A 240 4.59 22.60 10.31
CA SER A 240 5.37 22.12 9.16
C SER A 240 6.20 23.21 8.49
N ALA A 241 5.66 24.43 8.35
CA ALA A 241 6.39 25.54 7.74
C ALA A 241 7.55 26.01 8.62
N ALA A 242 7.33 26.07 9.93
CA ALA A 242 8.34 26.47 10.90
C ALA A 242 9.45 25.40 11.00
N ASP A 243 9.08 24.13 11.07
CA ASP A 243 10.04 23.02 11.15
C ASP A 243 10.92 22.93 9.90
N TRP A 244 10.33 23.02 8.70
CA TRP A 244 11.13 23.02 7.47
C TRP A 244 12.00 24.27 7.32
N THR A 245 11.57 25.41 7.86
CA THR A 245 12.42 26.60 7.91
C THR A 245 13.68 26.31 8.72
N ILE A 246 13.54 25.67 9.89
CA ILE A 246 14.67 25.32 10.75
C ILE A 246 15.55 24.26 10.08
N GLU A 247 14.97 23.16 9.60
CA GLU A 247 15.73 22.06 9.01
C GLU A 247 16.49 22.50 7.74
N LEU A 248 15.83 23.22 6.83
CA LEU A 248 16.46 23.68 5.59
C LEU A 248 17.44 24.83 5.83
N SER A 249 17.34 25.59 6.92
CA SER A 249 18.28 26.68 7.23
C SER A 249 19.73 26.21 7.36
N ARG A 250 19.94 24.92 7.62
CA ARG A 250 21.25 24.28 7.75
C ARG A 250 21.96 24.08 6.40
N VAL A 251 21.21 24.03 5.29
CA VAL A 251 21.74 23.70 3.95
C VAL A 251 21.47 24.79 2.91
N ALA A 252 20.43 25.61 3.12
CA ALA A 252 20.02 26.62 2.16
C ALA A 252 20.92 27.86 2.22
N LYS A 253 21.13 28.49 1.05
CA LYS A 253 21.84 29.79 0.98
C LYS A 253 21.03 30.91 1.62
N ARG A 254 19.70 30.89 1.45
CA ARG A 254 18.79 31.89 2.01
C ARG A 254 17.36 31.35 2.04
N ILE A 255 16.64 31.64 3.12
CA ILE A 255 15.23 31.29 3.26
C ILE A 255 14.40 32.55 3.46
N TYR A 256 13.30 32.64 2.72
CA TYR A 256 12.24 33.61 2.91
C TYR A 256 10.99 32.87 3.38
N VAL A 257 10.37 33.31 4.47
CA VAL A 257 9.11 32.74 4.95
C VAL A 257 7.99 33.74 4.68
N ILE A 258 6.95 33.30 3.97
CA ILE A 258 5.76 34.10 3.67
C ILE A 258 4.60 33.52 4.46
N HIS A 259 4.03 34.36 5.32
CA HIS A 259 2.84 34.04 6.09
C HIS A 259 1.81 35.15 5.97
N ARG A 260 0.53 34.77 5.85
CA ARG A 260 -0.60 35.70 5.70
C ARG A 260 -0.92 36.52 6.95
N ARG A 261 -0.27 36.23 8.09
CA ARG A 261 -0.47 36.90 9.38
C ARG A 261 0.88 37.16 10.03
N LYS A 262 0.91 38.06 11.01
CA LYS A 262 2.10 38.34 11.81
C LYS A 262 2.48 37.20 12.76
N GLU A 263 1.50 36.46 13.24
CA GLU A 263 1.69 35.40 14.26
C GLU A 263 1.71 34.01 13.63
N PHE A 264 2.73 33.23 13.97
CA PHE A 264 2.80 31.80 13.66
C PHE A 264 1.88 31.00 14.58
N ARG A 265 1.39 29.87 14.07
CA ARG A 265 0.59 28.88 14.82
C ARG A 265 1.40 27.67 15.26
N CYS A 266 2.72 27.69 15.05
CA CYS A 266 3.57 26.61 15.46
C CYS A 266 3.73 26.57 16.98
N THR A 267 4.09 25.40 17.51
CA THR A 267 4.37 25.25 18.93
C THR A 267 5.50 26.18 19.39
N PRO A 268 5.48 26.68 20.65
CA PRO A 268 6.50 27.60 21.15
C PRO A 268 7.92 27.03 21.17
N GLU A 269 8.04 25.70 21.08
CA GLU A 269 9.27 24.92 21.12
C GLU A 269 9.98 24.87 19.77
N THR A 270 9.29 25.22 18.66
CA THR A 270 9.89 25.34 17.33
C THR A 270 10.83 26.55 17.27
N LYS A 271 12.07 26.40 17.74
CA LYS A 271 13.12 27.43 17.75
C LYS A 271 14.46 26.83 17.31
N ILE A 272 15.29 27.67 16.70
CA ILE A 272 16.70 27.36 16.45
C ILE A 272 17.44 27.52 17.79
N ASN A 273 18.13 26.47 18.24
CA ASN A 273 19.12 26.56 19.31
C ASN A 273 20.40 27.22 18.79
#